data_AF-A0A820BTW9-F1
#
_entry.id   AF-A0A820BTW9-F1
#
_cell.length_a   1.000
_cell.length_b   1.000
_cell.length_c   1.000
_cell.angle_alpha   90.00
_cell.angle_beta   90.00
_cell.angle_gamma   90.00
#
_symmetry.space_group_name_H-M   'P 1'
#
loop_
_entity.id
_entity.type
_entity.pdbx_description
1 polymer ?
#
loop_
_entity_poly.entity_id
_entity_poly.type
_entity_poly.pdbx_seq_one_letter_code
_entity_poly.pdbx_strand_id
1 'polypeptide(L)'
;MKQTNELREENLLLTQVCSNKFWSEYNELSIILNNISQQLLQIRPRSSSRQYLENEQEKYNQLIKDFSNNEIKYQDILQKYSLQLLTLISSNQQETDDIYRYLYELEQQWKHLEIDLNTCQQELTQSMIKSNELNTKLENVSTWFNDKSSFTTNIGTNNEKVILEYFFKNLIKLKLVVIC
;
A
#
# COMPACT_ATOMS: atom_id res chain seq x y z
N MET A 1 0.79 -39.35 44.23
CA MET A 1 -0.35 -38.39 44.18
C MET A 1 0.12 -36.93 44.23
N LYS A 2 0.99 -36.48 45.15
CA LYS A 2 1.50 -35.08 45.15
C LYS A 2 2.25 -34.68 43.86
N GLN A 3 3.26 -35.45 43.45
CA GLN A 3 4.05 -35.17 42.23
C GLN A 3 3.20 -35.11 40.93
N THR A 4 2.14 -35.92 40.84
CA THR A 4 1.24 -35.93 39.68
C THR A 4 0.37 -34.68 39.59
N ASN A 5 0.02 -34.09 40.74
CA ASN A 5 -0.75 -32.84 40.78
C ASN A 5 0.15 -31.63 40.46
N GLU A 6 1.39 -31.62 40.96
CA GLU A 6 2.39 -30.58 40.66
C GLU A 6 2.68 -30.51 39.14
N LEU A 7 2.97 -31.66 38.51
CA LEU A 7 3.15 -31.75 37.05
C LEU A 7 1.92 -31.28 36.25
N ARG A 8 0.72 -31.52 36.78
CA ARG A 8 -0.53 -31.10 36.12
C ARG A 8 -0.73 -29.58 36.23
N GLU A 9 -0.40 -28.98 37.37
CA GLU A 9 -0.43 -27.53 37.56
C GLU A 9 0.62 -26.83 36.68
N GLU A 10 1.84 -27.36 36.62
CA GLU A 10 2.91 -26.84 35.76
C GLU A 10 2.52 -26.87 34.28
N ASN A 11 1.93 -27.96 33.79
CA ASN A 11 1.46 -28.07 32.41
C ASN A 11 0.32 -27.09 32.11
N LEU A 12 -0.58 -26.86 33.07
CA LEU A 12 -1.67 -25.90 32.91
C LEU A 12 -1.15 -24.47 32.84
N LEU A 13 -0.20 -24.11 33.71
CA LEU A 13 0.49 -22.81 33.67
C LEU A 13 1.25 -22.61 32.36
N LEU A 14 1.99 -23.62 31.90
CA LEU A 14 2.72 -23.54 30.64
C LEU A 14 1.78 -23.35 29.44
N THR A 15 0.66 -24.09 29.42
CA THR A 15 -0.39 -23.94 28.40
C THR A 15 -0.95 -22.52 28.40
N GLN A 16 -1.22 -21.96 29.58
CA GLN A 16 -1.73 -20.59 29.71
C GLN A 16 -0.70 -19.56 29.22
N VAL A 17 0.58 -19.72 29.55
CA VAL A 17 1.65 -18.82 29.09
C VAL A 17 1.79 -18.86 27.56
N CYS A 18 1.82 -20.06 26.97
CA CYS A 18 1.89 -20.23 25.52
C CYS A 18 0.65 -19.66 24.82
N SER A 19 -0.54 -19.90 25.37
CA SER A 19 -1.79 -19.36 24.86
C SER A 19 -1.81 -17.83 24.89
N ASN A 20 -1.47 -17.22 26.03
CA ASN A 20 -1.41 -15.77 26.18
C ASN A 20 -0.42 -15.14 25.18
N LYS A 21 0.75 -15.76 25.00
CA LYS A 21 1.75 -15.28 24.04
C LYS A 21 1.21 -15.38 22.61
N PHE A 22 0.66 -16.52 22.22
CA PHE A 22 0.06 -16.71 20.89
C PHE A 22 -1.00 -15.65 20.60
N TRP A 23 -1.99 -15.48 21.49
CA TRP A 23 -3.09 -14.54 21.28
C TRP A 23 -2.63 -13.08 21.27
N SER A 24 -1.68 -12.72 22.14
CA SER A 24 -1.13 -11.36 22.15
C SER A 24 -0.49 -11.02 20.81
N GLU A 25 0.38 -11.90 20.32
CA GLU A 25 1.12 -11.68 19.07
C GLU A 25 0.19 -11.71 17.86
N TYR A 26 -0.76 -12.66 17.82
CA TYR A 26 -1.79 -12.77 16.80
C TYR A 26 -2.64 -11.50 16.70
N ASN A 27 -3.19 -11.04 17.83
CA ASN A 27 -4.08 -9.87 17.86
C ASN A 27 -3.34 -8.60 17.47
N GLU A 28 -2.12 -8.42 17.97
CA GLU A 28 -1.30 -7.27 17.61
C GLU A 28 -1.00 -7.24 16.11
N LEU A 29 -0.60 -8.39 15.53
CA LEU A 29 -0.35 -8.48 14.10
C LEU A 29 -1.63 -8.23 13.29
N SER A 30 -2.77 -8.80 13.68
CA SER A 30 -4.04 -8.59 12.98
C SER A 30 -4.47 -7.11 12.98
N ILE A 31 -4.27 -6.39 14.09
CA ILE A 31 -4.50 -4.93 14.14
C ILE A 31 -3.60 -4.19 13.15
N ILE A 32 -2.32 -4.55 13.09
CA ILE A 32 -1.35 -3.94 12.17
C ILE A 32 -1.75 -4.20 10.72
N LEU A 33 -2.06 -5.45 10.36
CA LEU A 33 -2.47 -5.81 8.99
C LEU A 33 -3.75 -5.07 8.57
N ASN A 34 -4.74 -4.98 9.47
CA ASN A 34 -5.95 -4.20 9.22
C ASN A 34 -5.64 -2.71 9.01
N ASN A 35 -4.75 -2.13 9.81
CA ASN A 35 -4.35 -0.73 9.64
C ASN A 35 -3.65 -0.50 8.29
N ILE A 36 -2.73 -1.38 7.90
CA ILE A 36 -2.05 -1.29 6.59
C ILE A 36 -3.09 -1.40 5.45
N SER A 37 -4.00 -2.36 5.52
CA SER A 37 -5.09 -2.52 4.54
C SER A 37 -5.94 -1.25 4.43
N GLN A 38 -6.36 -0.66 5.56
CA GLN A 38 -7.15 0.57 5.56
C GLN A 38 -6.39 1.77 4.99
N GLN A 39 -5.09 1.89 5.28
CA GLN A 39 -4.26 2.95 4.70
C GLN A 39 -4.01 2.74 3.20
N LEU A 40 -3.86 1.49 2.76
CA LEU A 40 -3.70 1.15 1.35
C LEU A 40 -4.91 1.57 0.52
N LEU A 41 -6.13 1.38 1.05
CA LEU A 41 -7.37 1.85 0.41
C LEU A 41 -7.44 3.39 0.25
N GLN A 42 -6.66 4.14 1.02
CA GLN A 42 -6.60 5.60 0.92
C GLN A 42 -5.65 6.06 -0.18
N ILE A 43 -4.78 5.18 -0.68
CA ILE A 43 -3.88 5.50 -1.78
C ILE A 43 -4.71 5.62 -3.06
N ARG A 44 -4.57 6.76 -3.74
CA ARG A 44 -5.33 7.05 -4.97
C ARG A 44 -4.38 7.14 -6.16
N PRO A 45 -4.14 6.04 -6.88
CA PRO A 45 -3.17 6.03 -7.97
C PRO A 45 -3.61 6.82 -9.20
N ARG A 46 -4.86 7.29 -9.27
CA ARG A 46 -5.43 7.93 -10.46
C ARG A 46 -5.28 9.45 -10.39
N SER A 47 -4.16 9.96 -10.89
CA SER A 47 -3.92 11.39 -11.09
C SER A 47 -3.04 11.63 -12.30
N SER A 48 -3.17 12.80 -12.92
CA SER A 48 -2.26 13.29 -13.97
C SER A 48 -1.14 14.18 -13.40
N SER A 49 -1.19 14.53 -12.12
CA SER A 49 -0.16 15.34 -11.47
C SER A 49 0.99 14.46 -10.99
N ARG A 50 2.20 14.73 -11.51
CA ARG A 50 3.42 14.01 -11.11
C ARG A 50 3.69 14.16 -9.61
N GLN A 51 3.62 15.38 -9.08
CA GLN A 51 3.87 15.65 -7.66
C GLN A 51 2.88 14.90 -6.77
N TYR A 52 1.62 14.81 -7.19
CA TYR A 52 0.62 14.03 -6.47
C TYR A 52 0.98 12.53 -6.44
N LEU A 53 1.34 11.96 -7.60
CA LEU A 53 1.71 10.55 -7.70
C LEU A 53 2.99 10.23 -6.90
N GLU A 54 3.95 11.16 -6.84
CA GLU A 54 5.15 11.03 -6.02
C GLU A 54 4.79 10.97 -4.52
N ASN A 55 3.89 11.83 -4.05
CA ASN A 55 3.40 11.79 -2.66
C ASN A 55 2.67 10.47 -2.33
N GLU A 56 1.84 9.98 -3.25
CA GLU A 56 1.15 8.69 -3.08
C GLU A 56 2.14 7.51 -3.09
N GLN A 57 3.20 7.59 -3.89
CA GLN A 57 4.29 6.60 -3.90
C GLN A 57 5.07 6.59 -2.58
N GLU A 58 5.31 7.74 -1.96
CA GLU A 58 5.96 7.82 -0.64
C GLU A 58 5.11 7.12 0.44
N LYS A 59 3.80 7.36 0.46
CA LYS A 59 2.87 6.66 1.36
C LYS A 59 2.92 5.16 1.13
N TYR A 60 2.86 4.73 -0.14
CA TYR A 60 2.96 3.32 -0.51
C TYR A 60 4.26 2.67 0.00
N ASN A 61 5.39 3.35 -0.18
CA ASN A 61 6.70 2.85 0.27
C ASN A 61 6.74 2.68 1.79
N GLN A 62 6.11 3.58 2.54
CA GLN A 62 5.98 3.45 3.99
C GLN A 62 5.14 2.22 4.36
N LEU A 63 4.02 1.98 3.68
CA LEU A 63 3.18 0.80 3.91
C LEU A 63 3.90 -0.51 3.60
N ILE A 64 4.65 -0.59 2.50
CA ILE A 64 5.49 -1.76 2.20
C ILE A 64 6.48 -2.00 3.34
N LYS A 65 7.14 -0.94 3.81
CA LYS A 65 8.14 -1.06 4.87
C LYS A 65 7.49 -1.59 6.14
N ASP A 66 6.35 -1.03 6.53
CA ASP A 66 5.62 -1.47 7.73
C ASP A 66 5.13 -2.91 7.59
N PHE A 67 4.66 -3.32 6.41
CA PHE A 67 4.31 -4.72 6.13
C PHE A 67 5.53 -5.65 6.26
N SER A 68 6.65 -5.33 5.60
CA SER A 68 7.86 -6.15 5.62
C SER A 68 8.49 -6.27 7.02
N ASN A 69 8.43 -5.20 7.83
CA ASN A 69 8.92 -5.24 9.22
C ASN A 69 8.17 -6.24 10.10
N ASN A 70 6.95 -6.65 9.71
CA ASN A 70 6.14 -7.60 10.46
C ASN A 70 6.26 -9.05 9.96
N GLU A 71 7.07 -9.32 8.93
CA GLU A 71 7.24 -10.67 8.37
C GLU A 71 7.79 -11.66 9.39
N ILE A 72 8.80 -11.25 10.18
CA ILE A 72 9.37 -12.10 11.24
C ILE A 72 8.29 -12.47 12.27
N LYS A 73 7.46 -11.50 12.66
CA LYS A 73 6.37 -11.71 13.63
C LYS A 73 5.33 -12.69 13.11
N TYR A 74 4.95 -12.53 11.84
CA TYR A 74 4.07 -13.45 11.14
C TYR A 74 4.62 -14.88 11.14
N GLN A 75 5.90 -15.06 10.80
CA GLN A 75 6.56 -16.37 10.81
C GLN A 75 6.64 -16.98 12.22
N ASP A 76 6.95 -16.17 13.24
CA ASP A 76 7.00 -16.61 14.63
C ASP A 76 5.62 -17.12 15.11
N ILE A 77 4.53 -16.46 14.73
CA ILE A 77 3.16 -16.91 15.04
C ILE A 77 2.86 -18.24 14.34
N LEU A 78 3.19 -18.35 13.04
CA LEU A 78 2.90 -19.54 12.25
C LEU A 78 3.70 -20.78 12.66
N GLN A 79 4.96 -20.61 13.06
CA GLN A 79 5.88 -21.73 13.26
C GLN A 79 6.24 -21.99 14.72
N LYS A 80 6.40 -20.93 15.53
CA LYS A 80 6.94 -21.05 16.88
C LYS A 80 5.84 -21.07 17.93
N TYR A 81 5.04 -20.00 18.00
CA TYR A 81 4.03 -19.87 19.06
C TYR A 81 2.87 -20.85 18.86
N SER A 82 2.45 -21.05 17.61
CA SER A 82 1.47 -22.08 17.25
C SER A 82 1.93 -23.47 17.66
N LEU A 83 3.14 -23.88 17.27
CA LEU A 83 3.66 -25.23 17.51
C LEU A 83 3.80 -25.52 19.00
N GLN A 84 4.31 -24.55 19.77
CA GLN A 84 4.40 -24.67 21.23
C GLN A 84 3.02 -24.88 21.85
N LEU A 85 2.04 -24.08 21.46
CA LEU A 85 0.68 -24.20 21.98
C LEU A 85 0.02 -25.52 21.57
N LEU A 86 0.03 -25.84 20.26
CA LEU A 86 -0.56 -27.05 19.68
C LEU A 86 0.01 -28.33 20.30
N THR A 87 1.30 -28.33 20.67
CA THR A 87 1.91 -29.47 21.36
C THR A 87 1.26 -29.69 22.73
N LEU A 88 1.04 -28.62 23.49
CA LEU A 88 0.47 -28.66 24.84
C LEU A 88 -1.02 -28.98 24.85
N ILE A 89 -1.76 -28.48 23.84
CA ILE A 89 -3.21 -28.69 23.72
C ILE A 89 -3.60 -29.87 22.83
N SER A 90 -2.63 -30.69 22.39
CA SER A 90 -2.85 -31.78 21.42
C SER A 90 -3.94 -32.80 21.80
N SER A 91 -4.29 -32.90 23.08
CA SER A 91 -5.38 -33.75 23.59
C SER A 91 -6.75 -33.06 23.60
N ASN A 92 -6.79 -31.74 23.39
CA ASN A 92 -7.99 -30.91 23.29
C ASN A 92 -8.25 -30.56 21.83
N GLN A 93 -9.09 -31.38 21.18
CA GLN A 93 -9.39 -31.23 19.75
C GLN A 93 -10.04 -29.88 19.42
N GLN A 94 -10.94 -29.40 20.28
CA GLN A 94 -11.67 -28.15 20.02
C GLN A 94 -10.72 -26.95 19.98
N GLU A 95 -9.85 -26.82 21.00
CA GLU A 95 -8.86 -25.74 21.02
C GLU A 95 -7.85 -25.87 19.87
N THR A 96 -7.46 -27.10 19.53
CA THR A 96 -6.56 -27.38 18.41
C THR A 96 -7.17 -26.88 17.09
N ASP A 97 -8.43 -27.21 16.82
CA ASP A 97 -9.14 -26.79 15.61
C ASP A 97 -9.33 -25.26 15.58
N ASP A 98 -9.61 -24.64 16.72
CA ASP A 98 -9.69 -23.19 16.83
C ASP A 98 -8.36 -22.53 16.46
N ILE A 99 -7.23 -22.98 17.00
CA ILE A 99 -5.91 -22.45 16.66
C ILE A 99 -5.61 -22.60 15.17
N TYR A 100 -5.92 -23.75 14.56
CA TYR A 100 -5.74 -23.93 13.12
C TYR A 100 -6.60 -22.97 12.29
N ARG A 101 -7.85 -22.72 12.70
CA ARG A 101 -8.71 -21.72 12.04
C ARG A 101 -8.09 -20.33 12.07
N TYR A 102 -7.60 -19.88 13.22
CA TYR A 102 -6.99 -18.56 13.32
C TYR A 102 -5.68 -18.44 12.54
N LEU A 103 -4.85 -19.49 12.52
CA LEU A 103 -3.65 -19.53 11.67
C LEU A 103 -4.00 -19.40 10.19
N TYR A 104 -5.05 -20.10 9.76
CA TYR A 104 -5.56 -20.00 8.39
C TYR A 104 -6.07 -18.59 8.08
N GLU A 105 -6.87 -17.99 8.96
CA GLU A 105 -7.37 -16.62 8.79
C GLU A 105 -6.23 -15.61 8.66
N LEU A 106 -5.20 -15.71 9.50
CA LEU A 106 -4.03 -14.85 9.43
C LEU A 106 -3.24 -15.03 8.13
N GLU A 107 -3.07 -16.28 7.68
CA GLU A 107 -2.41 -16.57 6.41
C GLU A 107 -3.18 -15.99 5.23
N GLN A 108 -4.51 -16.08 5.23
CA GLN A 108 -5.34 -15.45 4.19
C GLN A 108 -5.23 -13.93 4.23
N GLN A 109 -5.28 -13.31 5.42
CA GLN A 109 -5.12 -11.85 5.57
C GLN A 109 -3.76 -11.40 5.03
N TRP A 110 -2.68 -12.11 5.36
CA TRP A 110 -1.33 -11.81 4.89
C TRP A 110 -1.24 -11.87 3.35
N LYS A 111 -1.69 -12.97 2.74
CA LYS A 111 -1.67 -13.15 1.29
C LYS A 111 -2.54 -12.14 0.56
N HIS A 112 -3.71 -11.83 1.10
CA HIS A 112 -4.61 -10.85 0.49
C HIS A 112 -3.96 -9.47 0.47
N LEU A 113 -3.35 -9.05 1.58
CA LEU A 113 -2.67 -7.77 1.65
C LEU A 113 -1.45 -7.70 0.72
N GLU A 114 -0.71 -8.80 0.55
CA GLU A 114 0.38 -8.90 -0.42
C GLU A 114 -0.12 -8.69 -1.86
N ILE A 115 -1.25 -9.28 -2.22
CA ILE A 115 -1.90 -9.09 -3.53
C ILE A 115 -2.33 -7.62 -3.70
N ASP A 116 -2.94 -7.02 -2.69
CA ASP A 116 -3.42 -5.65 -2.75
C ASP A 116 -2.25 -4.65 -2.88
N LEU A 117 -1.17 -4.86 -2.13
CA LEU A 117 0.06 -4.05 -2.23
C LEU A 117 0.62 -4.12 -3.66
N ASN A 118 0.80 -5.34 -4.19
CA ASN A 118 1.30 -5.55 -5.55
C ASN A 118 0.40 -4.88 -6.60
N THR A 119 -0.92 -4.97 -6.44
CA THR A 119 -1.89 -4.32 -7.33
C THR A 119 -1.75 -2.79 -7.29
N CYS A 120 -1.68 -2.22 -6.08
CA CYS A 120 -1.49 -0.79 -5.90
C CYS A 120 -0.17 -0.30 -6.53
N GLN A 121 0.91 -1.07 -6.40
CA GLN A 121 2.20 -0.75 -7.05
C GLN A 121 2.07 -0.68 -8.56
N GLN A 122 1.40 -1.65 -9.17
CA GLN A 122 1.19 -1.69 -10.61
C GLN A 122 0.38 -0.49 -11.08
N GLU A 123 -0.70 -0.14 -10.36
CA GLU A 123 -1.54 1.02 -10.68
C GLU A 123 -0.78 2.36 -10.55
N LEU A 124 0.01 2.54 -9.49
CA LEU A 124 0.88 3.72 -9.31
C LEU A 124 1.92 3.83 -10.42
N THR A 125 2.59 2.71 -10.74
CA THR A 125 3.61 2.66 -11.80
C THR A 125 3.02 3.04 -13.15
N GLN A 126 1.87 2.46 -13.51
CA GLN A 126 1.19 2.78 -14.77
C GLN A 126 0.77 4.25 -14.83
N SER A 127 0.32 4.82 -13.72
CA SER A 127 -0.13 6.22 -13.66
C SER A 127 1.06 7.18 -13.76
N MET A 128 2.20 6.85 -13.15
CA MET A 128 3.44 7.61 -13.31
C MET A 128 3.94 7.59 -14.77
N ILE A 129 3.89 6.44 -15.45
CA ILE A 129 4.25 6.34 -16.87
C ILE A 129 3.35 7.27 -17.71
N LYS A 130 2.03 7.21 -17.53
CA LYS A 130 1.07 8.06 -18.25
C LYS A 130 1.29 9.55 -17.98
N SER A 131 1.58 9.92 -16.73
CA SER A 131 1.91 11.29 -16.33
C SER A 131 3.18 11.78 -17.05
N ASN A 132 4.22 10.95 -17.11
CA ASN A 132 5.46 11.29 -17.81
C ASN A 132 5.23 11.45 -19.32
N GLU A 133 4.50 10.53 -19.95
CA GLU A 133 4.14 10.65 -21.37
C GLU A 133 3.36 11.93 -21.68
N LEU A 134 2.41 12.30 -20.81
CA LEU A 134 1.66 13.54 -20.94
C LEU A 134 2.58 14.76 -20.83
N ASN A 135 3.46 14.79 -19.82
CA ASN A 135 4.39 15.89 -19.62
C ASN A 135 5.36 16.04 -20.80
N THR A 136 5.93 14.95 -21.33
CA THR A 136 6.77 14.99 -22.53
C THR A 136 6.02 15.51 -23.75
N LYS A 137 4.75 15.09 -23.95
CA LYS A 137 3.91 15.62 -25.03
C LYS A 137 3.64 17.12 -24.86
N LEU A 138 3.36 17.58 -23.63
CA LEU A 138 3.16 18.99 -23.32
C LEU A 138 4.43 19.83 -23.53
N GLU A 139 5.59 19.30 -23.16
CA GLU A 139 6.89 19.92 -23.42
C GLU A 139 7.14 20.07 -24.92
N ASN A 140 6.95 19.01 -25.71
CA ASN A 140 7.11 19.06 -27.16
C ASN A 140 6.17 20.09 -27.82
N VAL A 141 4.92 20.14 -27.39
CA VAL A 141 3.96 21.16 -27.85
C VAL A 141 4.41 22.56 -27.43
N SER A 142 4.87 22.74 -26.20
CA SER A 142 5.38 24.03 -25.70
C SER A 142 6.62 24.49 -26.47
N THR A 143 7.56 23.60 -26.78
CA THR A 143 8.75 23.89 -27.57
C THR A 143 8.36 24.28 -28.99
N TRP A 144 7.47 23.52 -29.64
CA TRP A 144 6.93 23.88 -30.96
C TRP A 144 6.24 25.26 -30.96
N PHE A 145 5.47 25.58 -29.91
CA PHE A 145 4.86 26.90 -29.76
C PHE A 145 5.90 28.01 -29.61
N ASN A 146 6.93 27.80 -28.78
CA ASN A 146 8.01 28.76 -28.60
C ASN A 146 8.78 28.99 -29.91
N ASP A 147 9.09 27.91 -30.63
CA ASP A 147 9.79 27.95 -31.93
C ASP A 147 8.95 28.57 -33.06
N LYS A 148 7.61 28.49 -32.99
CA LYS A 148 6.72 29.15 -33.95
C LYS A 148 6.41 30.60 -33.58
N SER A 149 6.38 30.93 -32.30
CA SER A 149 6.19 32.31 -31.84
C SER A 149 7.35 33.22 -32.27
N SER A 150 8.57 32.67 -32.37
CA SER A 150 9.74 33.35 -32.92
C SER A 150 9.67 33.55 -34.45
N PHE A 151 8.79 32.83 -35.16
CA PHE A 151 8.53 32.99 -36.60
C PHE A 151 7.47 34.06 -36.93
N THR A 152 6.71 34.56 -35.95
CA THR A 152 5.59 35.50 -36.20
C THR A 152 5.96 36.98 -36.27
N THR A 153 7.23 37.33 -36.45
CA THR A 153 7.63 38.73 -36.73
C THR A 153 7.32 39.20 -38.16
N ASN A 154 6.72 38.36 -39.03
CA ASN A 154 6.34 38.74 -40.41
C ASN A 154 4.93 38.26 -40.87
N ILE A 155 3.95 38.15 -39.97
CA ILE A 155 2.55 37.89 -40.40
C ILE A 155 1.83 39.21 -40.64
N GLY A 156 1.56 39.49 -41.92
CA GLY A 156 0.67 40.53 -42.36
C GLY A 156 -0.79 40.22 -42.00
N THR A 157 -1.51 41.29 -41.63
CA THR A 157 -2.94 41.40 -41.28
C THR A 157 -3.30 41.20 -39.79
N ASN A 158 -3.91 42.26 -39.22
CA ASN A 158 -4.24 42.42 -37.79
C ASN A 158 -5.18 41.34 -37.22
N ASN A 159 -5.98 40.66 -38.05
CA ASN A 159 -7.01 39.73 -37.55
C ASN A 159 -6.45 38.38 -37.10
N GLU A 160 -5.43 37.85 -37.80
CA GLU A 160 -4.81 36.57 -37.42
C GLU A 160 -4.03 36.70 -36.10
N LYS A 161 -3.40 37.86 -35.88
CA LYS A 161 -2.70 38.17 -34.63
C LYS A 161 -3.64 38.18 -33.42
N VAL A 162 -4.83 38.77 -33.56
CA VAL A 162 -5.83 38.84 -32.48
C VAL A 162 -6.42 37.46 -32.16
N ILE A 163 -6.66 36.62 -33.18
CA ILE A 163 -7.14 35.25 -32.97
C ILE A 163 -6.08 34.41 -32.27
N LEU A 164 -4.82 34.54 -32.68
CA LEU A 164 -3.68 33.90 -32.01
C LEU A 164 -3.57 34.37 -30.56
N GLU A 165 -3.57 35.68 -30.30
CA GLU A 165 -3.51 36.24 -28.93
C GLU A 165 -4.68 35.76 -28.05
N TYR A 166 -5.90 35.64 -28.60
CA TYR A 166 -7.06 35.11 -27.88
C TYR A 166 -6.91 33.62 -27.56
N PHE A 167 -6.39 32.81 -28.49
CA PHE A 167 -6.05 31.41 -28.24
C PHE A 167 -4.94 31.29 -27.18
N PHE A 168 -3.89 32.12 -27.27
CA PHE A 168 -2.77 32.13 -26.33
C PHE A 168 -3.21 32.48 -24.89
N LYS A 169 -4.08 33.48 -24.73
CA LYS A 169 -4.57 33.90 -23.42
C LYS A 169 -5.43 32.84 -22.72
N ASN A 170 -6.16 32.04 -23.50
CA ASN A 170 -6.99 30.95 -22.97
C ASN A 170 -6.21 29.65 -22.72
N LEU A 171 -5.17 29.35 -23.50
CA LEU A 171 -4.27 28.22 -23.27
C LEU A 171 -3.39 28.40 -22.01
N ILE A 172 -2.94 29.62 -21.73
CA ILE A 172 -2.22 29.92 -20.48
C ILE A 172 -3.13 29.76 -19.25
N LYS A 173 -4.42 30.12 -19.37
CA LYS A 173 -5.41 29.82 -18.33
C LYS A 173 -5.60 28.31 -18.11
N LEU A 174 -5.56 27.50 -19.17
CA LEU A 174 -5.55 26.03 -19.07
C LEU A 174 -4.29 25.50 -18.38
N LYS A 175 -3.12 26.11 -18.63
CA LYS A 175 -1.87 25.82 -17.90
C LYS A 175 -2.03 26.01 -16.38
N LEU A 176 -2.79 27.01 -15.93
CA LEU A 176 -3.09 27.23 -14.51
C LEU A 176 -4.11 26.23 -13.93
N VAL A 177 -5.04 25.72 -14.74
CA VAL A 177 -6.04 24.72 -14.29
C VAL A 177 -5.44 23.31 -14.21
N VAL A 178 -4.38 23.01 -14.96
CA VAL A 178 -3.68 21.71 -14.92
C VAL A 178 -2.57 21.66 -13.85
N ILE A 179 -2.19 22.82 -13.28
CA ILE A 179 -1.12 22.95 -12.26
C ILE A 179 -1.68 23.13 -10.82
N CYS A 180 -3.00 23.27 -10.64
CA CYS A 180 -3.65 23.30 -9.32
C CYS A 180 -4.46 22.02 -9.06
#